data_AF-B9XFV4-F1
#
_entry.id   AF-B9XFV4-F1
#
_cell.length_a   1.000
_cell.length_b   1.000
_cell.length_c   1.000
_cell.angle_alpha   90.00
_cell.angle_beta   90.00
_cell.angle_gamma   90.00
#
_symmetry.space_group_name_H-M   'P 1'
#
loop_
_entity.id
_entity.type
_entity.pdbx_description
1 polymer ?
#
loop_
_entity_poly.entity_id
_entity_poly.type
_entity_poly.pdbx_seq_one_letter_code
_entity_poly.pdbx_strand_id
1 'polypeptide(L)'
;MSTKGYTLIEPTFWESLWPDQDLILQCLEYIRLNLPTIVPWTAGLEIELIAQCRHGGFGPALGIVCDDSKEIPVIDFAAIGKLEASIDEWVRTETTEVVMARARNVSAPTWVQFKALNGGTN
;
A
#
# COMPACT_ATOMS: atom_id res chain seq x y z
N MET A 1 -22.85 8.88 -9.64
CA MET A 1 -21.96 7.94 -8.92
C MET A 1 -20.55 8.41 -9.21
N SER A 2 -19.82 8.92 -8.22
CA SER A 2 -18.39 9.16 -8.39
C SER A 2 -17.70 7.80 -8.50
N THR A 3 -16.83 7.65 -9.49
CA THR A 3 -15.98 6.47 -9.61
C THR A 3 -14.78 6.73 -8.73
N LYS A 4 -14.60 5.99 -7.63
CA LYS A 4 -13.35 6.04 -6.88
C LYS A 4 -12.25 5.47 -7.77
N GLY A 5 -11.26 6.30 -8.10
CA GLY A 5 -10.03 5.86 -8.74
C GLY A 5 -8.93 5.65 -7.72
N TYR A 6 -7.84 4.99 -8.12
CA TYR A 6 -6.65 4.87 -7.31
C TYR A 6 -5.41 5.20 -8.13
N THR A 7 -4.50 5.96 -7.55
CA THR A 7 -3.10 6.00 -8.00
C THR A 7 -2.31 4.98 -7.19
N LEU A 8 -1.72 4.00 -7.87
CA LEU A 8 -1.00 2.91 -7.22
C LEU A 8 0.29 3.43 -6.57
N ILE A 9 0.65 2.83 -5.43
CA ILE A 9 1.95 2.98 -4.78
C ILE A 9 2.58 1.59 -4.78
N GLU A 10 3.72 1.43 -5.46
CA GLU A 10 4.36 0.15 -5.70
C GLU A 10 5.85 0.09 -5.24
N PRO A 11 6.20 0.34 -3.96
CA PRO A 11 7.56 0.19 -3.49
C PRO A 11 8.06 -1.26 -3.62
N THR A 12 9.38 -1.42 -3.75
CA THR A 12 9.98 -2.70 -4.15
C THR A 12 10.27 -3.65 -2.97
N PHE A 13 10.17 -3.17 -1.73
CA PHE A 13 10.57 -3.96 -0.55
C PHE A 13 9.84 -5.30 -0.37
N TRP A 14 8.63 -5.46 -0.92
CA TRP A 14 7.85 -6.71 -0.76
C TRP A 14 8.23 -7.80 -1.77
N GLU A 15 9.09 -7.51 -2.75
CA GLU A 15 9.53 -8.52 -3.72
C GLU A 15 10.16 -9.74 -3.02
N SER A 16 10.91 -9.51 -1.92
CA SER A 16 11.50 -10.57 -1.11
C SER A 16 10.49 -11.33 -0.24
N LEU A 17 9.25 -10.84 -0.12
CA LEU A 17 8.19 -11.43 0.71
C LEU A 17 7.24 -12.33 -0.10
N TRP A 18 7.35 -12.30 -1.44
CA TRP A 18 6.55 -13.16 -2.30
C TRP A 18 6.87 -14.65 -2.04
N PRO A 19 5.86 -15.55 -1.99
CA PRO A 19 4.44 -15.35 -2.29
C PRO A 19 3.54 -15.15 -1.05
N ASP A 20 4.07 -14.75 0.11
CA ASP A 20 3.27 -14.64 1.34
C ASP A 20 2.39 -13.38 1.33
N GLN A 21 1.21 -13.49 0.71
CA GLN A 21 0.27 -12.37 0.53
C GLN A 21 -0.32 -11.85 1.86
N ASP A 22 -0.43 -12.71 2.88
CA ASP A 22 -0.90 -12.30 4.21
C ASP A 22 0.14 -11.41 4.88
N LEU A 23 1.42 -11.81 4.83
CA LEU A 23 2.52 -11.01 5.37
C LEU A 23 2.71 -9.71 4.60
N ILE A 24 2.61 -9.73 3.27
CA ILE A 24 2.67 -8.52 2.45
C ILE A 24 1.55 -7.56 2.88
N LEU A 25 0.31 -8.04 2.99
CA LEU A 25 -0.84 -7.22 3.41
C LEU A 25 -0.65 -6.60 4.80
N GLN A 26 -0.09 -7.35 5.76
CA GLN A 26 0.27 -6.82 7.08
C GLN A 26 1.33 -5.71 6.99
N CYS A 27 2.38 -5.92 6.19
CA CYS A 27 3.44 -4.92 6.00
C CYS A 27 2.90 -3.65 5.34
N LEU A 28 2.05 -3.80 4.32
CA LEU A 28 1.38 -2.68 3.67
C LEU A 28 0.48 -1.90 4.63
N GLU A 29 -0.30 -2.60 5.46
CA GLU A 29 -1.16 -1.96 6.45
C GLU A 29 -0.33 -1.18 7.48
N TYR A 30 0.77 -1.78 7.95
CA TYR A 30 1.69 -1.10 8.85
C TYR A 30 2.26 0.17 8.23
N ILE A 31 2.73 0.10 6.98
CA ILE A 31 3.23 1.27 6.25
C ILE A 31 2.13 2.30 6.07
N ARG A 32 0.92 1.90 5.67
CA ARG A 32 -0.23 2.80 5.48
C ARG A 32 -0.54 3.58 6.75
N LEU A 33 -0.58 2.91 7.90
CA LEU A 33 -0.86 3.52 9.20
C LEU A 33 0.24 4.48 9.67
N ASN A 34 1.47 4.29 9.20
CA ASN A 34 2.64 5.08 9.60
C ASN A 34 3.15 6.00 8.48
N LEU A 35 2.46 6.06 7.34
CA LEU A 35 2.96 6.72 6.14
C LEU A 35 3.29 8.21 6.36
N PRO A 36 2.47 9.00 7.09
CA PRO A 36 2.83 10.38 7.41
C PRO A 36 4.09 10.54 8.29
N THR A 37 4.48 9.50 9.03
CA THR A 37 5.75 9.50 9.77
C THR A 37 6.92 9.15 8.86
N ILE A 38 6.70 8.24 7.90
CA ILE A 38 7.71 7.80 6.93
C ILE A 38 7.96 8.89 5.87
N VAL A 39 6.89 9.52 5.39
CA VAL A 39 6.88 10.52 4.33
C VAL A 39 5.93 11.68 4.71
N PRO A 40 6.40 12.71 5.42
CA PRO A 40 5.53 13.72 6.05
C PRO A 40 4.55 14.46 5.14
N TRP A 41 4.89 14.65 3.86
CA TRP A 41 3.99 15.34 2.93
C TRP A 41 2.75 14.52 2.56
N THR A 42 2.71 13.22 2.87
CA THR A 42 1.52 12.39 2.68
C THR A 42 0.46 12.61 3.75
N ALA A 43 0.73 13.46 4.76
CA ALA A 43 -0.25 13.81 5.78
C ALA A 43 -1.51 14.41 5.12
N GLY A 44 -2.66 13.77 5.37
CA GLY A 44 -3.95 14.17 4.78
C GLY A 44 -4.31 13.47 3.47
N LEU A 45 -3.42 12.65 2.89
CA LEU A 45 -3.79 11.76 1.79
C LEU A 45 -4.64 10.60 2.31
N GLU A 46 -5.69 10.27 1.56
CA GLU A 46 -6.48 9.07 1.80
C GLU A 46 -5.82 7.89 1.08
N ILE A 47 -5.26 6.96 1.86
CA ILE A 47 -4.57 5.77 1.37
C ILE A 47 -5.37 4.55 1.80
N GLU A 48 -5.68 3.68 0.85
CA GLU A 48 -6.40 2.42 1.06
C GLU A 48 -5.52 1.23 0.64
N LEU A 49 -5.73 0.09 1.29
CA LEU A 49 -5.28 -1.19 0.75
C LEU A 49 -6.21 -1.58 -0.40
N ILE A 50 -5.65 -2.11 -1.48
CA ILE A 50 -6.41 -2.56 -2.64
C ILE A 50 -5.91 -3.92 -3.12
N ALA A 51 -6.79 -4.65 -3.82
CA ALA A 51 -6.43 -5.88 -4.53
C ALA A 51 -6.11 -5.50 -5.98
N GLN A 52 -4.82 -5.46 -6.33
CA GLN A 52 -4.38 -5.07 -7.66
C GLN A 52 -4.14 -6.30 -8.53
N CYS A 53 -4.73 -6.33 -9.73
CA CYS A 53 -4.43 -7.34 -10.72
C CYS A 53 -3.02 -7.10 -11.29
N ARG A 54 -2.16 -8.11 -11.22
CA ARG A 54 -0.80 -8.14 -11.79
C ARG A 54 -0.64 -9.37 -12.71
N HIS A 55 0.43 -9.39 -13.49
CA HIS A 55 0.76 -10.56 -14.33
C HIS A 55 1.01 -11.78 -13.43
N GLY A 56 0.03 -12.69 -13.37
CA GLY A 56 0.06 -13.88 -12.48
C GLY A 56 -1.02 -13.91 -11.40
N GLY A 57 -1.87 -12.88 -11.30
CA GLY A 57 -3.04 -12.86 -10.41
C GLY A 57 -3.17 -11.57 -9.61
N PHE A 58 -4.12 -11.56 -8.66
CA PHE A 58 -4.29 -10.43 -7.74
C PHE A 58 -3.25 -10.49 -6.62
N GLY A 59 -2.76 -9.31 -6.22
CA GLY A 59 -1.91 -9.12 -5.04
C GLY A 59 -2.30 -7.90 -4.22
N PRO A 60 -1.91 -7.86 -2.93
CA PRO A 60 -2.03 -6.66 -2.11
C PRO A 60 -1.27 -5.48 -2.72
N ALA A 61 -1.86 -4.28 -2.67
CA ALA A 61 -1.18 -3.04 -3.01
C ALA A 61 -1.74 -1.88 -2.17
N LEU A 62 -1.06 -0.72 -2.24
CA LEU A 62 -1.55 0.54 -1.69
C LEU A 62 -2.05 1.43 -2.82
N GLY A 63 -3.17 2.10 -2.60
CA GLY A 63 -3.76 3.06 -3.52
C GLY A 63 -4.01 4.39 -2.84
N ILE A 64 -3.56 5.48 -3.45
CA ILE A 64 -4.01 6.82 -3.10
C ILE A 64 -5.39 6.99 -3.71
N VAL A 65 -6.40 7.28 -2.89
CA VAL A 65 -7.76 7.50 -3.36
C VAL A 65 -7.79 8.75 -4.22
N CYS A 66 -8.26 8.60 -5.46
CA CYS A 66 -8.59 9.70 -6.35
C CYS A 66 -10.13 9.80 -6.40
N ASP A 67 -10.65 10.84 -5.78
CA ASP A 67 -12.08 11.16 -5.78
C ASP A 67 -12.29 12.50 -6.48
N ASP A 68 -12.90 12.46 -7.66
CA ASP A 68 -13.21 13.66 -8.47
C ASP A 68 -14.07 14.69 -7.73
N SER A 69 -14.73 14.30 -6.64
CA SER A 69 -15.54 15.20 -5.80
C SER A 69 -14.76 15.88 -4.68
N LYS A 70 -13.51 15.48 -4.43
CA LYS A 70 -12.62 16.08 -3.43
C LYS A 70 -11.54 16.88 -4.14
N GLU A 71 -11.21 18.06 -3.62
CA GLU A 71 -9.94 18.73 -3.97
C GLU A 71 -8.78 17.94 -3.38
N ILE A 72 -8.42 16.84 -4.02
CA ILE A 72 -7.20 16.10 -3.72
C ILE A 72 -6.08 16.75 -4.54
N PRO A 73 -4.89 16.99 -3.95
CA PRO A 73 -3.76 17.47 -4.72
C PRO A 73 -3.53 16.53 -5.91
N VAL A 74 -3.40 17.08 -7.12
CA VAL A 74 -2.94 16.29 -8.26
C VAL A 74 -1.51 15.85 -7.92
N ILE A 75 -1.37 14.58 -7.53
CA ILE A 75 -0.05 13.98 -7.30
C ILE A 75 0.47 13.57 -8.66
N ASP A 76 1.51 14.25 -9.13
CA ASP A 76 2.15 13.88 -10.38
C ASP A 76 2.97 12.58 -10.24
N PHE A 77 3.32 11.98 -11.38
CA PHE A 77 4.11 10.75 -11.40
C PHE A 77 5.47 10.89 -10.70
N ALA A 78 6.06 12.09 -10.67
CA ALA A 78 7.33 12.32 -10.00
C ALA A 78 7.19 12.27 -8.48
N ALA A 79 6.07 12.77 -7.94
CA ALA A 79 5.74 12.68 -6.53
C ALA A 79 5.45 11.23 -6.11
N ILE A 80 4.78 10.43 -6.95
CA ILE A 80 4.60 8.99 -6.70
C ILE A 80 5.94 8.26 -6.66
N GLY A 81 6.81 8.46 -7.65
CA GLY A 81 8.14 7.83 -7.63
C GLY A 81 8.99 8.23 -6.43
N LYS A 82 8.87 9.48 -5.95
CA LYS A 82 9.52 9.92 -4.70
C LYS A 82 8.91 9.27 -3.46
N LEU A 83 7.60 9.05 -3.43
CA LEU A 83 6.91 8.35 -2.35
C LEU A 83 7.43 6.92 -2.24
N GLU A 84 7.42 6.18 -3.34
CA GLU A 84 7.88 4.79 -3.42
C GLU A 84 9.34 4.67 -2.98
N ALA A 85 10.22 5.52 -3.53
CA ALA A 85 11.63 5.53 -3.16
C ALA A 85 11.86 5.87 -1.68
N SER A 86 11.03 6.75 -1.08
CA SER A 86 11.13 7.10 0.34
C SER A 86 10.69 5.95 1.24
N ILE A 87 9.65 5.21 0.84
CA ILE A 87 9.24 3.99 1.55
C ILE A 87 10.36 2.95 1.49
N ASP A 88 10.92 2.69 0.30
CA ASP A 88 12.01 1.73 0.13
C ASP A 88 13.27 2.11 0.93
N GLU A 89 13.64 3.39 0.95
CA GLU A 89 14.76 3.88 1.76
C GLU A 89 14.49 3.72 3.26
N TRP A 90 13.27 4.00 3.70
CA TRP A 90 12.89 3.83 5.09
C TRP A 90 12.92 2.35 5.50
N VAL A 91 12.37 1.45 4.67
CA VAL A 91 12.42 0.00 4.90
C VAL A 91 13.87 -0.48 4.92
N ARG A 92 14.75 0.03 4.04
CA ARG A 92 16.18 -0.28 4.06
C ARG A 92 16.86 0.18 5.35
N THR A 93 16.48 1.33 5.88
CA THR A 93 17.02 1.87 7.15
C THR A 93 16.58 1.04 8.36
N GLU A 94 15.30 0.66 8.41
CA GLU A 94 14.76 -0.17 9.50
C GLU A 94 15.12 -1.66 9.35
N THR A 95 15.39 -2.11 8.13
CA THR A 95 15.43 -3.51 7.64
C THR A 95 14.04 -4.15 7.48
N THR A 96 13.90 -5.01 6.46
CA THR A 96 12.66 -5.73 6.17
C THR A 96 12.21 -6.59 7.36
N GLU A 97 13.14 -7.20 8.09
CA GLU A 97 12.87 -8.05 9.25
C GLU A 97 12.21 -7.27 10.40
N VAL A 98 12.67 -6.04 10.64
CA VAL A 98 12.08 -5.16 11.66
C VAL A 98 10.68 -4.72 11.25
N VAL A 99 10.50 -4.35 9.98
CA VAL A 99 9.19 -3.99 9.43
C VAL A 99 8.21 -5.16 9.58
N MET A 100 8.62 -6.38 9.21
CA MET A 100 7.83 -7.60 9.39
C MET A 100 7.46 -7.84 10.85
N ALA A 101 8.42 -7.70 11.77
CA ALA A 101 8.17 -7.90 13.19
C ALA A 101 7.16 -6.89 13.76
N ARG A 102 7.22 -5.62 13.32
CA ARG A 102 6.25 -4.59 13.71
C ARG A 102 4.88 -4.83 13.06
N ALA A 103 4.86 -5.21 11.78
CA ALA A 103 3.65 -5.48 11.01
C ALA A 103 2.80 -6.61 11.60
N ARG A 104 3.40 -7.61 12.25
CA ARG A 104 2.68 -8.69 12.94
C ARG A 104 1.76 -8.23 14.08
N ASN A 105 1.99 -7.02 14.61
CA ASN A 105 1.14 -6.43 15.65
C ASN A 105 -0.02 -5.61 15.07
N VAL A 106 -0.09 -5.47 13.75
CA VAL A 106 -1.13 -4.71 13.08
C VAL A 106 -2.31 -5.63 12.77
N SER A 107 -3.51 -5.14 13.05
CA SER A 107 -4.74 -5.84 12.68
C SER A 107 -4.99 -5.68 11.18
N ALA A 108 -4.59 -6.68 10.40
CA ALA A 108 -4.93 -6.80 8.99
C ALA A 108 -5.73 -8.10 8.74
N PRO A 109 -6.71 -8.09 7.82
CA PRO A 109 -7.38 -9.33 7.40
C PRO A 109 -6.38 -10.28 6.73
N THR A 110 -6.73 -11.56 6.59
CA THR A 110 -5.98 -12.44 5.67
C THR A 110 -6.26 -12.02 4.23
N TRP A 111 -5.36 -12.36 3.31
CA TRP A 111 -5.53 -12.10 1.89
C TRP A 111 -6.81 -12.71 1.33
N VAL A 112 -7.18 -13.90 1.78
CA VAL A 112 -8.43 -14.55 1.38
C VAL A 112 -9.64 -13.71 1.79
N GLN A 113 -9.66 -13.22 3.04
CA GLN A 113 -10.73 -12.35 3.53
C GLN A 113 -10.74 -11.01 2.77
N PHE A 114 -9.56 -10.44 2.52
CA PHE A 114 -9.41 -9.18 1.84
C PHE A 114 -9.91 -9.23 0.38
N LYS A 115 -9.60 -10.29 -0.37
CA LYS A 115 -10.13 -10.51 -1.72
C LYS A 115 -11.65 -10.61 -1.75
N ALA A 116 -12.24 -11.33 -0.79
CA ALA A 116 -13.68 -11.52 -0.72
C ALA A 116 -14.43 -10.19 -0.51
N LEU A 117 -13.83 -9.26 0.24
CA LEU A 117 -14.39 -7.93 0.49
C LEU A 117 -14.26 -6.98 -0.71
N ASN A 118 -13.24 -7.19 -1.57
CA ASN A 118 -12.89 -6.28 -2.66
C ASN A 118 -13.22 -6.82 -4.06
N GLY A 119 -14.09 -7.84 -4.17
CA GLY A 119 -14.63 -8.33 -5.44
C GLY A 119 -13.64 -9.14 -6.30
N GLY A 120 -12.50 -9.56 -5.75
CA GLY A 120 -11.53 -10.40 -6.45
C GLY A 120 -11.93 -11.88 -6.41
N THR A 121 -12.90 -12.30 -7.22
CA THR A 121 -13.13 -13.73 -7.47
C THR A 121 -12.20 -14.24 -8.56
N ASN A 122 -11.57 -15.39 -8.28
CA ASN A 122 -10.51 -16.08 -9.04
C ASN A 122 -10.66 -16.09 -10.56
#